data_AF-A0A2D5UU29-F1
#
_entry.id   AF-A0A2D5UU29-F1
#
_cell.length_a   1.000
_cell.length_b   1.000
_cell.length_c   1.000
_cell.angle_alpha   90.00
_cell.angle_beta   90.00
_cell.angle_gamma   90.00
#
_symmetry.space_group_name_H-M   'P 1'
#
loop_
_entity.id
_entity.type
_entity.pdbx_description
1 polymer ?
#
loop_
_entity_poly.entity_id
_entity_poly.type
_entity_poly.pdbx_seq_one_letter_code
_entity_poly.pdbx_strand_id
1 'polypeptide(L)'
;MSILIDKLNRISRGSPQPMGFTSRQPASDKPKMQLVVSFAAESAGSLAGRAAGADAGLLRISKPGTGAEALQEISKTLPNIAWGVGLRGISRAGLKQIARAGSDFVVFPATDTPLTALEDNKTGRILEVPESLDEGLFRAI
;
A
#
# COMPACT_ATOMS: atom_id res chain seq x y z
N MET A 1 6.61 1.21 -10.57
CA MET A 1 7.30 0.48 -9.47
C MET A 1 6.87 1.15 -8.19
N SER A 2 6.39 0.37 -7.22
CA SER A 2 5.76 0.87 -5.99
C SER A 2 6.82 1.10 -4.91
N ILE A 3 6.86 2.32 -4.38
CA ILE A 3 7.72 2.75 -3.30
C ILE A 3 7.47 1.89 -2.05
N LEU A 4 6.21 1.60 -1.70
CA LEU A 4 5.91 0.76 -0.53
C LEU A 4 6.45 -0.66 -0.71
N ILE A 5 6.24 -1.27 -1.87
CA ILE A 5 6.73 -2.63 -2.16
C ILE A 5 8.27 -2.67 -2.15
N ASP A 6 8.93 -1.64 -2.69
CA ASP A 6 10.39 -1.54 -2.65
C ASP A 6 10.93 -1.42 -1.21
N LYS A 7 10.24 -0.65 -0.34
CA LYS A 7 10.55 -0.59 1.09
C LYS A 7 10.37 -1.96 1.76
N LEU A 8 9.26 -2.65 1.52
CA LEU A 8 9.00 -3.99 2.08
C LEU A 8 10.04 -5.03 1.62
N ASN A 9 10.40 -5.02 0.34
CA ASN A 9 11.45 -5.88 -0.21
C ASN A 9 12.81 -5.62 0.44
N ARG A 10 13.15 -4.35 0.68
CA ARG A 10 14.39 -3.96 1.37
C ARG A 10 14.41 -4.47 2.81
N ILE A 11 13.28 -4.42 3.51
CA ILE A 11 13.15 -4.95 4.88
C ILE A 11 13.31 -6.47 4.88
N SER A 12 12.63 -7.16 3.95
CA SER A 12 12.64 -8.63 3.85
C SER A 12 14.04 -9.20 3.57
N ARG A 13 14.80 -8.56 2.67
CA ARG A 13 16.16 -9.02 2.30
C ARG A 13 17.21 -8.81 3.40
N GLY A 14 16.92 -7.99 4.40
CA GLY A 14 17.90 -7.56 5.40
C GLY A 14 19.08 -6.78 4.78
N SER A 15 20.00 -6.33 5.63
CA SER A 15 21.30 -5.82 5.17
C SER A 15 22.27 -6.99 4.99
N PRO A 16 23.06 -7.05 3.90
CA PRO A 16 24.10 -8.05 3.77
C PRO A 16 25.04 -7.98 4.98
N GLN A 17 25.32 -9.13 5.61
CA GLN A 17 26.35 -9.18 6.63
C GLN A 17 27.73 -9.15 5.94
N PRO A 18 28.63 -8.23 6.30
CA PRO A 18 29.99 -8.28 5.80
C PRO A 18 30.65 -9.58 6.27
N MET A 19 31.31 -10.30 5.37
CA MET A 19 32.10 -11.49 5.72
C MET A 19 33.55 -11.09 6.07
N GLY A 20 34.12 -11.72 7.10
CA GLY A 20 35.51 -11.52 7.53
C GLY A 20 35.67 -10.59 8.75
N PHE A 21 36.90 -10.10 8.98
CA PHE A 21 37.28 -9.25 10.12
C PHE A 21 36.99 -7.75 9.93
N THR A 22 36.13 -7.40 8.97
CA THR A 22 35.71 -6.02 8.72
C THR A 22 34.69 -5.59 9.78
N SER A 23 34.77 -4.33 10.24
CA SER A 23 33.86 -3.83 11.28
C SER A 23 32.41 -3.99 10.81
N ARG A 24 31.60 -4.64 11.63
CA ARG A 24 30.17 -4.79 11.40
C ARG A 24 29.57 -3.41 11.15
N GLN A 25 29.08 -3.14 9.93
CA GLN A 25 28.29 -1.95 9.70
C GLN A 25 27.13 -1.98 10.71
N PRO A 26 26.89 -0.89 11.46
CA PRO A 26 25.77 -0.82 12.38
C PRO A 26 24.50 -1.19 11.60
N ALA A 27 23.66 -2.01 12.23
CA ALA A 27 22.38 -2.38 11.64
C ALA A 27 21.65 -1.08 11.27
N SER A 28 21.15 -1.00 10.03
CA SER A 28 20.42 0.18 9.55
C SER A 28 19.38 0.62 10.58
N ASP A 29 19.44 1.88 11.02
CA ASP A 29 18.47 2.50 11.96
C ASP A 29 17.02 2.56 11.42
N LYS A 30 16.82 2.13 10.17
CA LYS A 30 15.48 2.07 9.58
C LYS A 30 14.61 1.03 10.31
N PRO A 31 13.37 1.42 10.67
CA PRO A 31 12.44 0.53 11.35
C PRO A 31 12.16 -0.72 10.51
N LYS A 32 12.21 -1.89 11.16
CA LYS A 32 11.90 -3.18 10.52
C LYS A 32 10.40 -3.40 10.29
N MET A 33 9.57 -2.52 10.84
CA MET A 33 8.13 -2.52 10.70
C MET A 33 7.72 -1.26 9.95
N GLN A 34 6.79 -1.39 9.01
CA GLN A 34 6.21 -0.26 8.29
C GLN A 34 4.85 0.07 8.87
N LEU A 35 4.61 1.34 9.19
CA LEU A 35 3.32 1.82 9.69
C LEU A 35 2.48 2.33 8.51
N VAL A 36 1.34 1.69 8.27
CA VAL A 36 0.37 2.12 7.26
C VAL A 36 -0.86 2.68 7.97
N VAL A 37 -1.16 3.96 7.76
CA VAL A 37 -2.38 4.56 8.33
C VAL A 37 -3.52 4.40 7.33
N SER A 38 -4.66 3.89 7.80
CA SER A 38 -5.86 3.75 6.98
C SER A 38 -6.84 4.90 7.24
N PHE A 39 -7.41 5.43 6.17
CA PHE A 39 -8.37 6.55 6.23
C PHE A 39 -9.60 6.24 5.38
N ALA A 40 -10.76 6.70 5.83
CA ALA A 40 -11.97 6.73 5.00
C ALA A 40 -11.92 7.95 4.06
N ALA A 41 -12.46 7.81 2.85
CA ALA A 41 -12.49 8.88 1.84
C ALA A 41 -13.12 10.19 2.35
N GLU A 42 -14.07 10.10 3.27
CA GLU A 42 -14.79 11.24 3.88
C GLU A 42 -13.91 12.08 4.83
N SER A 43 -12.70 11.63 5.16
CA SER A 43 -11.81 12.26 6.15
C SER A 43 -10.58 12.97 5.55
N ALA A 44 -10.61 13.25 4.24
CA ALA A 44 -9.46 13.74 3.47
C ALA A 44 -8.88 15.07 3.99
N GLY A 45 -9.71 15.98 4.50
CA GLY A 45 -9.27 17.30 4.97
C GLY A 45 -8.34 17.34 6.20
N SER A 46 -8.11 16.22 6.91
CA SER A 46 -7.20 16.17 8.09
C SER A 46 -6.00 15.20 7.93
N LEU A 47 -5.74 14.76 6.70
CA LEU A 47 -4.77 13.69 6.41
C LEU A 47 -3.33 14.02 6.80
N ALA A 48 -2.87 15.25 6.58
CA ALA A 48 -1.47 15.63 6.83
C ALA A 48 -1.04 15.38 8.29
N GLY A 49 -1.89 15.75 9.25
CA GLY A 49 -1.60 15.58 10.67
C GLY A 49 -1.67 14.12 11.14
N ARG A 50 -2.56 13.32 10.55
CA ARG A 50 -2.75 11.90 10.92
C ARG A 50 -1.75 10.96 10.25
N ALA A 51 -1.23 11.34 9.08
CA ALA A 51 -0.18 10.61 8.38
C ALA A 51 1.23 11.01 8.87
N ALA A 52 1.34 11.98 9.79
CA ALA A 52 2.62 12.38 10.36
C ALA A 52 3.25 11.20 11.12
N GLY A 53 4.36 10.68 10.59
CA GLY A 53 5.06 9.51 11.13
C GLY A 53 4.65 8.17 10.53
N ALA A 54 3.70 8.14 9.60
CA ALA A 54 3.36 6.94 8.84
C ALA A 54 4.37 6.73 7.68
N ASP A 55 4.66 5.46 7.38
CA ASP A 55 5.49 5.09 6.22
C ASP A 55 4.69 5.10 4.91
N ALA A 56 3.38 4.84 5.02
CA ALA A 56 2.43 4.85 3.92
C ALA A 56 0.99 5.15 4.38
N GLY A 57 0.15 5.55 3.43
CA GLY A 57 -1.27 5.80 3.62
C GLY A 57 -2.15 4.84 2.82
N LEU A 58 -3.29 4.44 3.37
CA LEU A 58 -4.28 3.58 2.70
C LEU A 58 -5.66 4.22 2.73
N LEU A 59 -6.15 4.64 1.56
CA LEU A 59 -7.51 5.14 1.39
C LEU A 59 -8.49 3.98 1.22
N ARG A 60 -9.44 3.81 2.14
CA ARG A 60 -10.55 2.87 2.00
C ARG A 60 -11.71 3.55 1.28
N ILE A 61 -12.04 3.06 0.09
CA ILE A 61 -13.17 3.54 -0.71
C ILE A 61 -14.30 2.52 -0.59
N SER A 62 -15.39 2.91 0.08
CA SER A 62 -16.56 2.05 0.28
C SER A 62 -17.63 2.20 -0.80
N LYS A 63 -17.60 3.28 -1.59
CA LYS A 63 -18.60 3.58 -2.63
C LYS A 63 -17.92 4.01 -3.95
N PRO A 64 -18.23 3.35 -5.09
CA PRO A 64 -17.73 3.78 -6.38
C PRO A 64 -18.20 5.21 -6.70
N GLY A 65 -17.28 6.10 -7.07
CA GLY A 65 -17.56 7.50 -7.41
C GLY A 65 -17.24 8.53 -6.32
N THR A 66 -17.12 8.11 -5.06
CA THR A 66 -16.94 9.02 -3.90
C THR A 66 -15.46 9.32 -3.57
N GLY A 67 -14.54 8.97 -4.46
CA GLY A 67 -13.10 8.97 -4.17
C GLY A 67 -12.27 9.94 -5.00
N ALA A 68 -12.76 10.49 -6.11
CA ALA A 68 -11.91 11.22 -7.06
C ALA A 68 -11.32 12.52 -6.46
N GLU A 69 -12.13 13.28 -5.71
CA GLU A 69 -11.68 14.49 -5.02
C GLU A 69 -10.72 14.16 -3.88
N ALA A 70 -11.05 13.15 -3.06
CA ALA A 70 -10.16 12.65 -2.01
C ALA A 70 -8.81 12.15 -2.55
N LEU A 71 -8.80 11.48 -3.71
CA LEU A 71 -7.58 11.01 -4.38
C LEU A 71 -6.70 12.19 -4.84
N GLN A 72 -7.30 13.28 -5.33
CA GLN A 72 -6.54 14.49 -5.69
C GLN A 72 -6.03 15.24 -4.46
N GLU A 73 -6.79 15.24 -3.37
CA GLU A 73 -6.38 15.89 -2.13
C GLU A 73 -5.22 15.13 -1.48
N ILE A 74 -5.28 13.79 -1.45
CA ILE A 74 -4.20 12.92 -0.96
C ILE A 74 -2.91 13.13 -1.74
N SER A 75 -2.99 13.12 -3.08
CA SER A 75 -1.79 13.27 -3.91
C SER A 75 -1.10 14.63 -3.74
N LYS A 76 -1.87 15.68 -3.41
CA LYS A 76 -1.35 17.02 -3.07
C LYS A 76 -0.81 17.11 -1.64
N THR A 77 -1.49 16.46 -0.70
CA THR A 77 -1.23 16.60 0.74
C THR A 77 -0.06 15.72 1.20
N LEU A 78 0.17 14.59 0.53
CA LEU A 78 1.16 13.59 0.89
C LEU A 78 2.14 13.30 -0.26
N PRO A 79 2.85 14.31 -0.81
CA PRO A 79 3.73 14.10 -1.96
C PRO A 79 4.93 13.18 -1.66
N ASN A 80 5.31 13.05 -0.38
CA ASN A 80 6.49 12.29 0.06
C ASN A 80 6.17 10.96 0.74
N ILE A 81 4.89 10.60 0.88
CA ILE A 81 4.45 9.35 1.53
C ILE A 81 3.80 8.47 0.48
N ALA A 82 4.22 7.20 0.40
CA ALA A 82 3.60 6.23 -0.49
C ALA A 82 2.14 6.05 -0.08
N TRP A 83 1.20 6.17 -1.02
CA TRP A 83 -0.22 6.00 -0.71
C TRP A 83 -0.87 5.01 -1.66
N GLY A 84 -1.87 4.30 -1.16
CA GLY A 84 -2.61 3.33 -1.92
C GLY A 84 -4.09 3.34 -1.62
N VAL A 85 -4.83 2.51 -2.36
CA VAL A 85 -6.29 2.43 -2.25
C VAL A 85 -6.73 1.00 -1.92
N GLY A 86 -7.59 0.86 -0.93
CA GLY A 86 -8.28 -0.38 -0.60
C GLY A 86 -9.58 -0.49 -1.39
N LEU A 87 -9.68 -1.53 -2.22
CA LEU A 87 -10.84 -1.83 -3.04
C LEU A 87 -11.80 -2.73 -2.29
N ARG A 88 -13.05 -2.29 -2.12
CA ARG A 88 -14.15 -3.19 -1.77
C ARG A 88 -15.25 -3.00 -2.81
N GLY A 89 -15.41 -3.96 -3.71
CA GLY A 89 -16.43 -3.91 -4.77
C GLY A 89 -16.20 -2.86 -5.88
N ILE A 90 -14.94 -2.53 -6.20
CA ILE A 90 -14.61 -1.53 -7.23
C ILE A 90 -14.39 -2.19 -8.60
N SER A 91 -15.02 -1.61 -9.64
CA SER A 91 -14.89 -2.06 -11.03
C SER A 91 -13.55 -1.66 -11.66
N ARG A 92 -13.16 -2.32 -12.75
CA ARG A 92 -11.95 -2.01 -13.55
C ARG A 92 -11.83 -0.54 -13.96
N ALA A 93 -12.95 0.15 -14.15
CA ALA A 93 -12.98 1.57 -14.49
C ALA A 93 -12.48 2.45 -13.32
N GLY A 94 -12.83 2.11 -12.07
CA GLY A 94 -12.35 2.80 -10.88
C GLY A 94 -10.84 2.61 -10.66
N LEU A 95 -10.33 1.41 -10.93
CA LEU A 95 -8.90 1.09 -10.86
C LEU A 95 -8.04 1.96 -11.79
N LYS A 96 -8.50 2.20 -13.03
CA LYS A 96 -7.79 3.10 -13.96
C LYS A 96 -7.76 4.55 -13.48
N GLN A 97 -8.82 5.02 -12.83
CA GLN A 97 -8.85 6.37 -12.25
C GLN A 97 -7.89 6.49 -11.06
N ILE A 98 -7.82 5.46 -10.22
CA ILE A 98 -6.90 5.38 -9.08
C ILE A 98 -5.43 5.39 -9.56
N ALA A 99 -5.09 4.60 -10.58
CA ALA A 99 -3.75 4.59 -11.17
C ALA A 99 -3.38 5.97 -11.77
N ARG A 100 -4.32 6.61 -12.46
CA ARG A 100 -4.11 7.98 -13.01
C ARG A 100 -3.91 9.04 -11.95
N ALA A 101 -4.47 8.86 -10.76
CA ALA A 101 -4.29 9.79 -9.65
C ALA A 101 -2.89 9.70 -9.00
N GLY A 102 -2.06 8.73 -9.39
CA GLY A 102 -0.70 8.56 -8.88
C GLY A 102 -0.60 7.62 -7.68
N SER A 103 -1.55 6.68 -7.53
CA SER A 103 -1.52 5.67 -6.47
C SER A 103 -0.28 4.80 -6.59
N ASP A 104 0.42 4.59 -5.48
CA ASP A 104 1.61 3.76 -5.41
C ASP A 104 1.26 2.27 -5.40
N PHE A 105 0.24 1.89 -4.65
CA PHE A 105 -0.22 0.50 -4.52
C PHE A 105 -1.75 0.40 -4.40
N VAL A 106 -2.27 -0.82 -4.57
CA VAL A 106 -3.68 -1.15 -4.41
C VAL A 106 -3.81 -2.37 -3.50
N VAL A 107 -4.71 -2.28 -2.53
CA VAL A 107 -5.09 -3.37 -1.62
C VAL A 107 -6.43 -3.92 -2.07
N PHE A 108 -6.53 -5.23 -2.25
CA PHE A 108 -7.76 -5.85 -2.74
C PHE A 108 -8.04 -7.19 -2.05
N PRO A 109 -9.32 -7.54 -1.81
CA PRO A 109 -9.70 -8.81 -1.22
C PRO A 109 -9.53 -9.95 -2.24
N ALA A 110 -9.14 -11.13 -1.74
CA ALA A 110 -8.97 -12.33 -2.54
C ALA A 110 -10.26 -12.81 -3.24
N THR A 111 -11.41 -12.58 -2.61
CA THR A 111 -12.68 -13.22 -3.00
C THR A 111 -13.41 -12.52 -4.14
N ASP A 112 -13.24 -11.20 -4.28
CA ASP A 112 -14.14 -10.36 -5.10
C ASP A 112 -13.43 -9.51 -6.17
N THR A 113 -12.13 -9.73 -6.39
CA THR A 113 -11.34 -8.89 -7.31
C THR A 113 -10.99 -9.66 -8.59
N PRO A 114 -11.56 -9.30 -9.76
CA PRO A 114 -11.22 -9.95 -11.02
C PRO A 114 -9.73 -9.73 -11.35
N LEU A 115 -9.02 -10.79 -11.74
CA LEU A 115 -7.61 -10.70 -12.12
C LEU A 115 -7.38 -9.73 -13.29
N THR A 116 -8.34 -9.64 -14.21
CA THR A 116 -8.34 -8.70 -15.36
C THR A 116 -8.43 -7.23 -14.94
N ALA A 117 -8.88 -6.95 -13.72
CA ALA A 117 -8.87 -5.62 -13.15
C ALA A 117 -7.44 -5.19 -12.73
N LEU A 118 -6.55 -6.15 -12.50
CA LEU A 118 -5.20 -5.94 -12.01
C LEU A 118 -4.14 -5.93 -13.12
N GLU A 119 -4.46 -5.98 -14.41
CA GLU A 119 -3.46 -6.15 -15.49
C GLU A 119 -2.39 -5.03 -15.60
N ASP A 120 -2.55 -3.89 -14.94
CA ASP A 120 -1.55 -2.83 -14.94
C ASP A 120 -0.40 -3.15 -13.96
N ASN A 121 0.80 -3.35 -14.49
CA ASN A 121 2.01 -3.68 -13.72
C ASN A 121 2.68 -2.46 -13.06
N LYS A 122 2.21 -1.24 -13.32
CA LYS A 122 2.88 -0.04 -12.79
C LYS A 122 2.62 0.20 -11.29
N THR A 123 1.45 -0.22 -10.82
CA THR A 123 0.95 -0.02 -9.44
C THR A 123 1.23 -1.26 -8.60
N GLY A 124 1.71 -1.07 -7.37
CA GLY A 124 1.92 -2.16 -6.42
C GLY A 124 0.62 -2.89 -6.09
N ARG A 125 0.70 -4.19 -5.81
CA ARG A 125 -0.46 -5.04 -5.54
C ARG A 125 -0.29 -5.70 -4.19
N ILE A 126 -1.30 -5.55 -3.33
CA ILE A 126 -1.33 -6.13 -2.00
C ILE A 126 -2.64 -6.90 -1.87
N LEU A 127 -2.53 -8.18 -1.55
CA LEU A 127 -3.66 -9.04 -1.26
C LEU A 127 -4.09 -8.83 0.20
N GLU A 128 -5.35 -8.48 0.41
CA GLU A 128 -5.97 -8.48 1.74
C GLU A 128 -6.44 -9.90 2.06
N VAL A 129 -5.85 -10.48 3.10
CA VAL A 129 -6.17 -11.83 3.59
C VAL A 129 -7.12 -11.71 4.78
N PRO A 130 -8.28 -12.39 4.77
CA PRO A 130 -9.22 -12.32 5.88
C PRO A 130 -8.67 -13.05 7.13
N GLU A 131 -9.03 -12.57 8.31
CA GLU A 131 -8.67 -13.19 9.60
C GLU A 131 -9.21 -14.62 9.73
N SER A 132 -10.33 -14.92 9.07
CA SER A 132 -10.96 -16.23 9.08
C SER A 132 -10.32 -17.23 8.11
N LEU A 133 -9.20 -16.89 7.46
CA LEU A 133 -8.54 -17.80 6.55
C LEU A 133 -7.87 -18.93 7.34
N ASP A 134 -8.17 -20.17 6.94
CA ASP A 134 -7.57 -21.36 7.52
C ASP A 134 -6.05 -21.42 7.27
N GLU A 135 -5.29 -21.97 8.22
CA GLU A 135 -3.83 -22.09 8.11
C GLU A 135 -3.41 -22.94 6.89
N GLY A 136 -4.19 -23.97 6.55
CA GLY A 136 -3.96 -24.79 5.37
C GLY A 136 -4.05 -23.99 4.07
N LEU A 137 -4.99 -23.04 4.01
CA LEU A 137 -5.13 -22.10 2.89
C LEU A 137 -4.02 -21.05 2.88
N PHE A 138 -3.57 -20.55 4.03
CA PHE A 138 -2.44 -19.60 4.12
C PHE A 138 -1.16 -20.12 3.47
N ARG A 139 -0.91 -21.44 3.51
CA ARG A 139 0.30 -22.03 2.89
C ARG A 139 0.21 -22.15 1.36
N ALA A 140 -0.97 -21.99 0.79
CA ALA A 140 -1.22 -22.15 -0.65
C ALA A 140 -1.12 -20.84 -1.45
N ILE A 141 -0.90 -19.70 -0.77
CA ILE A 141 -0.86 -18.34 -1.34
C ILE A 141 0.52 -17.70 -1.22
#